data_AF-A0A7Y6ZJN0-F1
#
_entry.id   AF-A0A7Y6ZJN0-F1
#
_cell.length_a   1.000
_cell.length_b   1.000
_cell.length_c   1.000
_cell.angle_alpha   90.00
_cell.angle_beta   90.00
_cell.angle_gamma   90.00
#
_symmetry.space_group_name_H-M   'P 1'
#
loop_
_entity.id
_entity.type
_entity.pdbx_description
1 polymer ?
#
loop_
_entity_poly.entity_id
_entity_poly.type
_entity_poly.pdbx_seq_one_letter_code
_entity_poly.pdbx_strand_id
1 'polypeptide(L)'
;EKDGDPSRRYDRFRNRVIFTIHNISGKPIAFGARILTKDKNQPKYINSPETPVYHKSDVLFGMFQSKKAIREKDNCYLVEGYTDVISMHLSGIENVVASSGTSLTEGQIKLIKRFTDQVTVLYDGDAAGIKASLRGIDLLLEGGLTVKAVVFPDGEDPDSYSRKVGSQAFQNYLQENAKDFIGFKINLFKDEFQRDPIRKAEVIREVVLSIAKIPDPIIRSVYAKEASGLLDIEEGIVYAEVNKILLKDQRDQFRRNQEAPLEAAPVEEFFPVEKEGFSISEALRLQERELIRLLLNYGLQQLGDEELNLCQYLLSETEDLAFENPLYARILKMFRENLNKGVIVDSDYFLGIPDREIRDEVIDLITPRREASVHWTEKFQILIPREDDDLTLTSYKSILRLKRKFVRRMMEEAIQKIKNAESEKLSDDQILELQEIFLGLKQVQMEIDRELGIVIG
;
A
#
# COMPACT_ATOMS: atom_id res chain seq x y z
N GLU A 1 -30.66 3.31 -12.60
CA GLU A 1 -31.58 4.09 -13.45
C GLU A 1 -32.28 3.19 -14.46
N LYS A 2 -33.51 2.77 -14.19
CA LYS A 2 -34.50 2.48 -15.24
C LYS A 2 -35.72 3.32 -14.88
N ASP A 3 -36.14 4.14 -15.83
CA ASP A 3 -37.04 5.30 -15.74
C ASP A 3 -36.25 6.61 -15.62
N GLY A 4 -36.16 7.33 -16.74
CA GLY A 4 -35.33 8.53 -16.98
C GLY A 4 -35.75 9.79 -16.21
N ASP A 5 -36.15 9.64 -14.95
CA ASP A 5 -36.38 10.73 -14.01
C ASP A 5 -35.39 10.61 -12.82
N PRO A 6 -34.36 11.47 -12.75
CA PRO A 6 -33.37 11.47 -11.66
C PRO A 6 -33.96 11.67 -10.26
N SER A 7 -35.19 12.18 -10.15
CA SER A 7 -35.84 12.46 -8.86
C SER A 7 -36.56 11.24 -8.26
N ARG A 8 -36.84 10.21 -9.08
CA ARG A 8 -37.63 9.05 -8.66
C ARG A 8 -36.75 8.00 -8.00
N ARG A 9 -36.92 7.82 -6.69
CA ARG A 9 -36.26 6.76 -5.90
C ARG A 9 -37.06 5.47 -5.95
N TYR A 10 -36.36 4.34 -6.04
CA TYR A 10 -36.94 3.00 -5.95
C TYR A 10 -35.92 2.03 -5.36
N ASP A 11 -36.41 0.93 -4.81
CA ASP A 11 -35.56 -0.11 -4.24
C ASP A 11 -34.73 -0.78 -5.34
N ARG A 12 -33.40 -0.77 -5.22
CA ARG A 12 -32.51 -1.41 -6.20
C ARG A 12 -32.73 -2.93 -6.27
N PHE A 13 -32.90 -3.56 -5.11
CA PHE A 13 -33.03 -5.01 -5.00
C PHE A 13 -34.51 -5.36 -4.82
N ARG A 14 -35.12 -5.98 -5.84
CA ARG A 14 -36.54 -6.37 -5.84
C ARG A 14 -36.69 -7.81 -6.29
N ASN A 15 -37.56 -8.58 -5.63
CA ASN A 15 -37.84 -9.99 -5.96
C ASN A 15 -36.55 -10.85 -6.06
N ARG A 16 -35.62 -10.61 -5.14
CA ARG A 16 -34.29 -11.24 -5.10
C ARG A 16 -33.99 -11.74 -3.69
N VAL A 17 -33.28 -12.86 -3.61
CA VAL A 17 -32.63 -13.30 -2.36
C VAL A 17 -31.43 -12.40 -2.11
N ILE A 18 -31.29 -11.90 -0.89
CA ILE A 18 -30.24 -10.96 -0.49
C ILE A 18 -29.11 -11.70 0.24
N PHE A 19 -27.87 -11.39 -0.14
CA PHE A 19 -26.64 -11.82 0.50
C PHE A 19 -25.94 -10.60 1.09
N THR A 20 -25.82 -10.53 2.41
CA THR A 20 -25.19 -9.39 3.08
C THR A 20 -23.67 -9.48 2.98
N ILE A 21 -23.05 -8.43 2.43
CA ILE A 21 -21.60 -8.30 2.31
C ILE A 21 -21.10 -7.51 3.52
N HIS A 22 -20.14 -8.09 4.24
CA HIS A 22 -19.57 -7.52 5.45
C HIS A 22 -18.15 -7.03 5.21
N ASN A 23 -17.75 -5.96 5.90
CA ASN A 23 -16.34 -5.62 6.01
C ASN A 23 -15.61 -6.60 6.95
N ILE A 24 -14.29 -6.46 7.06
CA ILE A 24 -13.45 -7.34 7.91
C ILE A 24 -13.81 -7.33 9.40
N SER A 25 -14.50 -6.28 9.87
CA SER A 25 -14.97 -6.14 11.26
C SER A 25 -16.38 -6.72 11.48
N GLY A 26 -17.04 -7.19 10.41
CA GLY A 26 -18.39 -7.74 10.47
C GLY A 26 -19.51 -6.72 10.32
N LYS A 27 -19.20 -5.47 9.97
CA LYS A 27 -20.25 -4.48 9.67
C LYS A 27 -20.80 -4.72 8.25
N PRO A 28 -22.13 -4.74 8.05
CA PRO A 28 -22.73 -4.74 6.72
C PRO A 28 -22.33 -3.48 5.94
N ILE A 29 -21.83 -3.66 4.72
CA ILE A 29 -21.39 -2.55 3.84
C ILE A 29 -22.04 -2.59 2.46
N ALA A 30 -22.55 -3.73 2.04
CA ALA A 30 -23.19 -3.90 0.73
C ALA A 30 -24.07 -5.16 0.70
N PHE A 31 -24.75 -5.36 -0.43
CA PHE A 31 -25.57 -6.53 -0.70
C PHE A 31 -25.27 -7.10 -2.09
N GLY A 32 -25.15 -8.43 -2.16
CA GLY A 32 -25.35 -9.20 -3.37
C GLY A 32 -26.81 -9.67 -3.43
N ALA A 33 -27.36 -9.88 -4.63
CA ALA A 33 -28.75 -10.28 -4.77
C ALA A 33 -29.00 -11.18 -5.98
N ARG A 34 -29.64 -12.33 -5.75
CA ARG A 34 -29.97 -13.32 -6.79
C ARG A 34 -31.45 -13.29 -7.16
N ILE A 35 -31.76 -13.30 -8.45
CA ILE A 35 -33.15 -13.35 -8.92
C ILE A 35 -33.83 -14.67 -8.53
N LEU A 36 -35.08 -14.58 -8.07
CA LEU A 36 -35.93 -15.73 -7.75
C LEU A 36 -36.65 -16.31 -8.98
N THR A 37 -36.91 -15.45 -9.97
CA THR A 37 -37.62 -15.81 -11.21
C THR A 37 -36.65 -16.08 -12.37
N LYS A 38 -37.10 -16.83 -13.38
CA LYS A 38 -36.34 -17.10 -14.60
C LYS A 38 -36.57 -16.01 -15.68
N ASP A 39 -36.49 -14.75 -15.29
CA ASP A 39 -36.59 -13.63 -16.24
C ASP A 39 -35.26 -13.48 -17.01
N LYS A 40 -35.26 -13.80 -18.31
CA LYS A 40 -34.08 -13.71 -19.16
C LYS A 40 -33.58 -12.28 -19.39
N ASN A 41 -34.42 -11.27 -19.15
CA ASN A 41 -34.08 -9.86 -19.35
C ASN A 41 -33.40 -9.23 -18.14
N GLN A 42 -33.16 -10.01 -17.09
CA GLN A 42 -32.51 -9.54 -15.87
C GLN A 42 -31.29 -10.38 -15.53
N PRO A 43 -30.21 -9.76 -15.02
CA PRO A 43 -29.03 -10.48 -14.59
C PRO A 43 -29.36 -11.42 -13.42
N LYS A 44 -28.76 -12.62 -13.44
CA LYS A 44 -28.91 -13.66 -12.40
C LYS A 44 -28.50 -13.13 -11.02
N TYR A 45 -27.38 -12.42 -10.97
CA TYR A 45 -26.85 -11.76 -9.77
C TYR A 45 -26.67 -10.26 -10.01
N ILE A 46 -26.95 -9.44 -9.00
CA ILE A 46 -26.59 -8.03 -8.96
C ILE A 46 -25.96 -7.70 -7.62
N ASN A 47 -24.96 -6.82 -7.65
CA ASN A 47 -24.33 -6.30 -6.44
C ASN A 47 -24.74 -4.86 -6.19
N SER A 48 -24.53 -4.37 -4.97
CA SER A 48 -24.44 -2.94 -4.68
C SER A 48 -23.48 -2.27 -5.68
N PRO A 49 -23.77 -1.03 -6.11
CA PRO A 49 -22.79 -0.23 -6.83
C PRO A 49 -21.59 0.09 -5.93
N GLU A 50 -20.54 0.69 -6.50
CA GLU A 50 -19.46 1.29 -5.70
C GLU A 50 -20.05 2.34 -4.76
N THR A 51 -19.57 2.37 -3.50
CA THR A 51 -19.99 3.36 -2.49
C THR A 51 -18.79 3.74 -1.63
N PRO A 52 -18.85 4.84 -0.84
CA PRO A 52 -17.75 5.22 0.06
C PRO A 52 -17.34 4.15 1.09
N VAL A 53 -18.19 3.14 1.32
CA VAL A 53 -17.93 2.05 2.28
C VAL A 53 -17.80 0.68 1.61
N TYR A 54 -17.97 0.59 0.29
CA TYR A 54 -17.93 -0.65 -0.46
C TYR A 54 -17.24 -0.45 -1.79
N HIS A 55 -16.00 -0.96 -1.83
CA HIS A 55 -15.19 -1.08 -3.04
C HIS A 55 -15.05 -2.56 -3.40
N LYS A 56 -15.60 -2.97 -4.55
CA LYS A 56 -15.61 -4.38 -4.94
C LYS A 56 -14.19 -4.96 -5.05
N SER A 57 -13.25 -4.12 -5.47
CA SER A 57 -11.83 -4.44 -5.61
C SER A 57 -11.11 -4.76 -4.30
N ASP A 58 -11.72 -4.49 -3.15
CA ASP A 58 -11.06 -4.61 -1.84
C ASP A 58 -11.84 -5.49 -0.86
N VAL A 59 -12.90 -6.14 -1.34
CA VAL A 59 -13.81 -6.94 -0.52
C VAL A 59 -13.95 -8.33 -1.11
N LEU A 60 -13.85 -9.34 -0.24
CA LEU A 60 -14.15 -10.73 -0.54
C LEU A 60 -15.34 -11.16 0.32
N PHE A 61 -16.36 -11.74 -0.30
CA PHE A 61 -17.50 -12.27 0.43
C PHE A 61 -17.07 -13.45 1.30
N GLY A 62 -17.65 -13.56 2.49
CA GLY A 62 -17.29 -14.56 3.48
C GLY A 62 -16.04 -14.22 4.30
N MET A 63 -15.25 -13.19 3.95
CA MET A 63 -13.98 -12.92 4.63
C MET A 63 -14.12 -12.71 6.14
N PHE A 64 -15.17 -12.01 6.60
CA PHE A 64 -15.42 -11.82 8.03
C PHE A 64 -15.64 -13.15 8.78
N GLN A 65 -16.43 -14.04 8.17
CA GLN A 65 -16.74 -15.37 8.71
C GLN A 65 -15.51 -16.27 8.66
N SER A 66 -14.76 -16.22 7.56
CA SER A 66 -13.72 -17.18 7.22
C SER A 66 -12.34 -16.84 7.79
N LYS A 67 -12.04 -15.57 8.10
CA LYS A 67 -10.70 -15.11 8.49
C LYS A 67 -10.04 -15.89 9.64
N LYS A 68 -10.83 -16.38 10.60
CA LYS A 68 -10.32 -17.18 11.72
C LYS A 68 -9.91 -18.57 11.24
N ALA A 69 -10.82 -19.27 10.55
CA ALA A 69 -10.55 -20.59 9.98
C ALA A 69 -9.43 -20.57 8.94
N ILE A 70 -9.29 -19.49 8.15
CA ILE A 70 -8.18 -19.31 7.20
C ILE A 70 -6.83 -19.32 7.92
N ARG A 71 -6.70 -18.60 9.03
CA ARG A 71 -5.47 -18.60 9.85
C ARG A 71 -5.20 -19.94 10.51
N GLU A 72 -6.24 -20.57 11.06
CA GLU A 72 -6.10 -21.84 11.80
C GLU A 72 -5.75 -23.01 10.89
N LYS A 73 -6.31 -23.06 9.67
CA LYS A 73 -6.06 -24.11 8.68
C LYS A 73 -4.92 -23.79 7.72
N ASP A 74 -4.35 -22.59 7.82
CA ASP A 74 -3.35 -22.03 6.90
C ASP A 74 -3.66 -22.31 5.43
N ASN A 75 -4.90 -22.00 5.03
CA ASN A 75 -5.36 -22.13 3.65
C ASN A 75 -6.62 -21.30 3.45
N CYS A 76 -6.70 -20.59 2.34
CA CYS A 76 -7.90 -19.89 1.89
C CYS A 76 -8.46 -20.56 0.63
N TYR A 77 -9.65 -21.14 0.73
CA TYR A 77 -10.39 -21.60 -0.45
C TYR A 77 -11.01 -20.39 -1.18
N LEU A 78 -10.74 -20.26 -2.47
CA LEU A 78 -11.29 -19.21 -3.31
C LEU A 78 -12.29 -19.82 -4.31
N VAL A 79 -13.55 -19.38 -4.22
CA VAL A 79 -14.65 -19.76 -5.12
C VAL A 79 -15.20 -18.53 -5.85
N GLU A 80 -16.05 -18.73 -6.86
CA GLU A 80 -16.60 -17.62 -7.65
C GLU A 80 -17.78 -16.92 -6.96
N GLY A 81 -18.70 -17.71 -6.38
CA GLY A 81 -20.02 -17.25 -6.01
C GLY A 81 -20.33 -17.23 -4.52
N TYR A 82 -21.37 -16.46 -4.17
CA TYR A 82 -21.93 -16.40 -2.81
C TYR A 82 -22.45 -17.76 -2.32
N THR A 83 -23.10 -18.49 -3.22
CA THR A 83 -23.72 -19.78 -2.91
C THR A 83 -22.68 -20.82 -2.56
N ASP A 84 -21.54 -20.79 -3.23
CA ASP A 84 -20.46 -21.76 -3.04
C ASP A 84 -19.85 -21.59 -1.65
N VAL A 85 -19.60 -20.34 -1.23
CA VAL A 85 -19.17 -20.01 0.14
C VAL A 85 -20.16 -20.57 1.17
N ILE A 86 -21.46 -20.36 0.96
CA ILE A 86 -22.49 -20.83 1.90
C ILE A 86 -22.53 -22.35 1.95
N SER A 87 -22.55 -23.03 0.81
CA SER A 87 -22.61 -24.49 0.72
C SER A 87 -21.36 -25.16 1.29
N MET A 88 -20.19 -24.54 1.11
CA MET A 88 -18.94 -24.98 1.74
C MET A 88 -18.98 -24.80 3.26
N HIS A 89 -19.48 -23.68 3.77
CA HIS A 89 -19.70 -23.48 5.22
C HIS A 89 -20.66 -24.52 5.79
N LEU A 90 -21.78 -24.79 5.11
CA LEU A 90 -22.72 -25.85 5.49
C LEU A 90 -22.09 -27.26 5.49
N SER A 91 -21.02 -27.45 4.73
CA SER A 91 -20.23 -28.68 4.68
C SER A 91 -19.07 -28.72 5.68
N GLY A 92 -19.00 -27.76 6.61
CA GLY A 92 -17.96 -27.66 7.64
C GLY A 92 -16.63 -27.06 7.16
N ILE A 93 -16.61 -26.47 5.96
CA ILE A 93 -15.42 -25.80 5.41
C ILE A 93 -15.61 -24.30 5.52
N GLU A 94 -15.10 -23.75 6.61
CA GLU A 94 -15.29 -22.35 6.97
C GLU A 94 -14.21 -21.41 6.40
N ASN A 95 -13.09 -21.93 5.90
CA ASN A 95 -11.96 -21.15 5.39
C ASN A 95 -12.10 -20.80 3.90
N VAL A 96 -13.28 -20.33 3.49
CA VAL A 96 -13.64 -20.09 2.08
C VAL A 96 -14.12 -18.65 1.84
N VAL A 97 -13.74 -18.04 0.73
CA VAL A 97 -14.17 -16.70 0.32
C VAL A 97 -14.49 -16.64 -1.17
N ALA A 98 -15.25 -15.63 -1.61
CA ALA A 98 -15.59 -15.42 -3.02
C ALA A 98 -15.30 -14.01 -3.54
N SER A 99 -14.83 -13.94 -4.78
CA SER A 99 -14.71 -12.67 -5.53
C SER A 99 -16.07 -12.10 -5.92
N SER A 100 -17.15 -12.88 -5.83
CA SER A 100 -18.54 -12.41 -5.87
C SER A 100 -18.96 -11.79 -7.22
N GLY A 101 -18.51 -12.41 -8.31
CA GLY A 101 -18.83 -12.01 -9.67
C GLY A 101 -18.00 -10.84 -10.21
N THR A 102 -16.83 -10.59 -9.63
CA THR A 102 -15.79 -9.75 -10.23
C THR A 102 -14.54 -10.56 -10.53
N SER A 103 -13.77 -10.10 -11.51
CA SER A 103 -12.38 -10.56 -11.68
C SER A 103 -11.62 -10.34 -10.38
N LEU A 104 -10.74 -11.29 -10.04
CA LEU A 104 -9.87 -11.18 -8.87
C LEU A 104 -8.96 -9.94 -9.02
N THR A 105 -8.80 -9.18 -7.93
CA THR A 105 -8.01 -7.94 -7.91
C THR A 105 -6.83 -8.02 -6.94
N GLU A 106 -5.84 -7.14 -7.11
CA GLU A 106 -4.73 -7.01 -6.16
C GLU A 106 -5.19 -6.68 -4.72
N GLY A 107 -6.22 -5.85 -4.56
CA GLY A 107 -6.77 -5.50 -3.25
C GLY A 107 -7.32 -6.71 -2.51
N GLN A 108 -8.04 -7.58 -3.22
CA GLN A 108 -8.54 -8.85 -2.70
C GLN A 108 -7.40 -9.82 -2.37
N ILE A 109 -6.37 -9.89 -3.22
CA ILE A 109 -5.18 -10.74 -2.99
C ILE A 109 -4.42 -10.29 -1.75
N LYS A 110 -4.17 -8.98 -1.62
CA LYS A 110 -3.56 -8.36 -0.42
C LYS A 110 -4.40 -8.62 0.82
N LEU A 111 -5.73 -8.65 0.71
CA LEU A 111 -6.62 -8.98 1.81
C LEU A 111 -6.45 -10.44 2.27
N ILE A 112 -6.37 -11.41 1.36
CA ILE A 112 -6.10 -12.82 1.69
C ILE A 112 -4.73 -12.96 2.37
N LYS A 113 -3.70 -12.32 1.81
CA LYS A 113 -2.31 -12.38 2.30
C LYS A 113 -2.13 -11.91 3.74
N ARG A 114 -3.05 -11.12 4.29
CA ARG A 114 -3.06 -10.73 5.72
C ARG A 114 -3.39 -11.89 6.68
N PHE A 115 -3.87 -13.02 6.15
CA PHE A 115 -4.34 -14.17 6.93
C PHE A 115 -3.61 -15.47 6.60
N THR A 116 -3.16 -15.66 5.37
CA THR A 116 -2.37 -16.83 4.94
C THR A 116 -1.66 -16.51 3.62
N ASP A 117 -0.54 -17.20 3.37
CA ASP A 117 0.11 -17.21 2.06
C ASP A 117 -0.43 -18.33 1.14
N GLN A 118 -1.25 -19.24 1.67
CA GLN A 118 -1.74 -20.44 0.99
C GLN A 118 -3.15 -20.23 0.44
N VAL A 119 -3.33 -20.36 -0.87
CA VAL A 119 -4.64 -20.27 -1.52
C VAL A 119 -4.92 -21.51 -2.33
N THR A 120 -6.12 -22.07 -2.17
CA THR A 120 -6.63 -23.14 -3.03
C THR A 120 -7.81 -22.62 -3.85
N VAL A 121 -7.61 -22.44 -5.15
CA VAL A 121 -8.67 -22.03 -6.08
C VAL A 121 -9.54 -23.24 -6.43
N LEU A 122 -10.84 -23.07 -6.33
CA LEU A 122 -11.82 -24.10 -6.64
C LEU A 122 -12.50 -23.76 -7.96
N TYR A 123 -12.36 -24.66 -8.94
CA TYR A 123 -12.91 -24.50 -10.28
C TYR A 123 -14.06 -25.47 -10.53
N ASP A 124 -15.12 -24.93 -11.12
CA ASP A 124 -16.22 -25.71 -11.68
C ASP A 124 -15.71 -26.68 -12.75
N GLY A 125 -16.42 -27.79 -12.96
CA GLY A 125 -16.11 -28.79 -14.00
C GLY A 125 -16.39 -28.32 -15.43
N ASP A 126 -15.86 -27.16 -15.84
CA ASP A 126 -15.87 -26.62 -17.20
C ASP A 126 -14.45 -26.26 -17.66
N ALA A 127 -13.85 -27.12 -18.49
CA ALA A 127 -12.52 -26.93 -19.02
C ALA A 127 -12.31 -25.61 -19.79
N ALA A 128 -13.36 -25.07 -20.44
CA ALA A 128 -13.26 -23.81 -21.16
C ALA A 128 -13.23 -22.61 -20.19
N GLY A 129 -14.09 -22.62 -19.16
CA GLY A 129 -14.09 -21.63 -18.08
C GLY A 129 -12.79 -21.62 -17.27
N ILE A 130 -12.18 -22.80 -17.07
CA ILE A 130 -10.89 -22.95 -16.38
C ILE A 130 -9.76 -22.25 -17.15
N LYS A 131 -9.66 -22.46 -18.47
CA LYS A 131 -8.62 -21.80 -19.28
C LYS A 131 -8.74 -20.28 -19.24
N ALA A 132 -9.97 -19.76 -19.23
CA ALA A 132 -10.24 -18.32 -19.14
C ALA A 132 -9.88 -17.72 -17.76
N SER A 133 -9.86 -18.54 -16.71
CA SER A 133 -9.61 -18.12 -15.32
C SER A 133 -8.18 -18.34 -14.83
N LEU A 134 -7.28 -18.91 -15.66
CA LEU A 134 -5.84 -19.03 -15.37
C LEU A 134 -5.18 -17.69 -15.03
N ARG A 135 -5.70 -16.58 -15.58
CA ARG A 135 -5.23 -15.23 -15.23
C ARG A 135 -5.35 -14.93 -13.73
N GLY A 136 -6.36 -15.49 -13.06
CA GLY A 136 -6.53 -15.36 -11.61
C GLY A 136 -5.39 -16.02 -10.83
N ILE A 137 -4.90 -17.16 -11.31
CA ILE A 137 -3.73 -17.84 -10.73
C ILE A 137 -2.48 -16.96 -10.86
N ASP A 138 -2.23 -16.41 -12.05
CA ASP A 138 -1.05 -15.57 -12.27
C ASP A 138 -1.05 -14.33 -11.35
N LEU A 139 -2.23 -13.73 -11.12
CA LEU A 139 -2.37 -12.61 -10.17
C LEU A 139 -2.09 -13.04 -8.72
N LEU A 140 -2.56 -14.22 -8.30
CA LEU A 140 -2.28 -14.75 -6.96
C LEU A 140 -0.76 -14.99 -6.77
N LEU A 141 -0.10 -15.57 -7.78
CA LEU A 141 1.34 -15.81 -7.78
C LEU A 141 2.13 -14.50 -7.74
N GLU A 142 1.72 -13.50 -8.52
CA GLU A 142 2.29 -12.14 -8.52
C GLU A 142 2.12 -11.44 -7.16
N GLY A 143 1.00 -11.72 -6.46
CA GLY A 143 0.80 -11.31 -5.08
C GLY A 143 1.68 -12.02 -4.05
N GLY A 144 2.53 -12.95 -4.48
CA GLY A 144 3.42 -13.75 -3.63
C GLY A 144 2.66 -14.76 -2.77
N LEU A 145 1.53 -15.29 -3.27
CA LEU A 145 0.82 -16.40 -2.63
C LEU A 145 1.25 -17.72 -3.27
N THR A 146 1.20 -18.78 -2.47
CA THR A 146 1.36 -20.16 -2.92
C THR A 146 -0.01 -20.71 -3.31
N VAL A 147 -0.14 -21.14 -4.57
CA VAL A 147 -1.44 -21.43 -5.17
C VAL A 147 -1.58 -22.92 -5.48
N LYS A 148 -2.67 -23.50 -5.00
CA LYS A 148 -3.19 -24.80 -5.41
C LYS A 148 -4.50 -24.62 -6.16
N ALA A 149 -4.88 -25.63 -6.94
CA ALA A 149 -6.15 -25.69 -7.64
C ALA A 149 -6.82 -27.06 -7.43
N VAL A 150 -8.14 -27.04 -7.32
CA VAL A 150 -9.01 -28.23 -7.38
C VAL A 150 -10.02 -27.99 -8.49
N VAL A 151 -10.21 -28.99 -9.34
CA VAL A 151 -11.24 -28.99 -10.38
C VAL A 151 -12.28 -30.02 -10.02
N PHE A 152 -13.55 -29.61 -10.00
CA PHE A 152 -14.65 -30.52 -9.76
C PHE A 152 -14.99 -31.38 -10.99
N PRO A 153 -15.68 -32.52 -10.82
CA PRO A 153 -16.11 -33.35 -11.94
C PRO A 153 -17.00 -32.57 -12.92
N ASP A 154 -17.01 -32.99 -14.18
CA ASP A 154 -17.76 -32.32 -15.25
C ASP A 154 -19.21 -31.98 -14.86
N GLY A 155 -19.56 -30.71 -15.01
CA GLY A 155 -20.89 -30.18 -14.69
C GLY A 155 -21.20 -30.03 -13.20
N GLU A 156 -20.24 -30.27 -12.31
CA GLU A 156 -20.36 -30.02 -10.88
C GLU A 156 -19.62 -28.73 -10.47
N ASP A 157 -20.18 -28.05 -9.49
CA ASP A 157 -19.60 -26.90 -8.78
C ASP A 157 -19.44 -27.25 -7.29
N PRO A 158 -18.79 -26.41 -6.45
CA PRO A 158 -18.66 -26.69 -5.02
C PRO A 158 -20.01 -26.93 -4.31
N ASP A 159 -21.08 -26.25 -4.74
CA ASP A 159 -22.43 -26.37 -4.16
C ASP A 159 -23.10 -27.70 -4.55
N SER A 160 -23.14 -28.05 -5.83
CA SER A 160 -23.76 -29.28 -6.33
C SER A 160 -23.01 -30.51 -5.86
N TYR A 161 -21.66 -30.46 -5.89
CA TYR A 161 -20.84 -31.58 -5.50
C TYR A 161 -20.92 -31.85 -3.99
N SER A 162 -20.84 -30.82 -3.16
CA SER A 162 -20.96 -30.98 -1.69
C SER A 162 -22.31 -31.60 -1.28
N ARG A 163 -23.41 -31.18 -1.93
CA ARG A 163 -24.74 -31.76 -1.72
C ARG A 163 -24.84 -33.23 -2.16
N LYS A 164 -24.08 -33.63 -3.18
CA LYS A 164 -24.11 -34.99 -3.75
C LYS A 164 -23.34 -36.01 -2.92
N VAL A 165 -22.13 -35.67 -2.45
CA VAL A 165 -21.23 -36.63 -1.78
C VAL A 165 -21.25 -36.56 -0.26
N GLY A 166 -21.80 -35.48 0.31
CA GLY A 166 -21.82 -35.23 1.75
C GLY A 166 -20.49 -34.68 2.28
N SER A 167 -20.53 -34.11 3.49
CA SER A 167 -19.47 -33.25 4.02
C SER A 167 -18.10 -33.93 4.12
N GLN A 168 -18.03 -35.17 4.64
CA GLN A 168 -16.74 -35.85 4.82
C GLN A 168 -16.09 -36.23 3.49
N ALA A 169 -16.86 -36.78 2.55
CA ALA A 169 -16.33 -37.14 1.23
C ALA A 169 -15.91 -35.89 0.45
N PHE A 170 -16.64 -34.78 0.60
CA PHE A 170 -16.30 -33.50 0.01
C PHE A 170 -14.96 -32.95 0.55
N GLN A 171 -14.75 -33.01 1.87
CA GLN A 171 -13.48 -32.59 2.49
C GLN A 171 -12.30 -33.46 2.02
N ASN A 172 -12.48 -34.79 1.98
CA ASN A 172 -11.45 -35.70 1.49
C ASN A 172 -11.12 -35.40 0.02
N TYR A 173 -12.14 -35.18 -0.80
CA TYR A 173 -11.97 -34.83 -2.22
C TYR A 173 -11.09 -33.59 -2.40
N LEU A 174 -11.35 -32.52 -1.64
CA LEU A 174 -10.55 -31.30 -1.70
C LEU A 174 -9.09 -31.53 -1.31
N GLN A 175 -8.82 -32.38 -0.32
CA GLN A 175 -7.45 -32.69 0.11
C GLN A 175 -6.70 -33.55 -0.92
N GLU A 176 -7.36 -34.56 -1.47
CA GLU A 176 -6.77 -35.52 -2.41
C GLU A 176 -6.56 -34.92 -3.82
N ASN A 177 -7.40 -33.97 -4.23
CA ASN A 177 -7.37 -33.39 -5.58
C ASN A 177 -6.73 -32.01 -5.66
N ALA A 178 -6.27 -31.44 -4.53
CA ALA A 178 -5.54 -30.18 -4.53
C ALA A 178 -4.16 -30.36 -5.17
N LYS A 179 -3.98 -29.77 -6.35
CA LYS A 179 -2.73 -29.79 -7.09
C LYS A 179 -2.07 -28.43 -7.04
N ASP A 180 -0.73 -28.42 -6.99
CA ASP A 180 0.02 -27.18 -7.22
C ASP A 180 -0.31 -26.57 -8.59
N PHE A 181 -0.24 -25.24 -8.72
CA PHE A 181 -0.52 -24.54 -9.97
C PHE A 181 0.29 -25.06 -11.18
N ILE A 182 1.53 -25.51 -10.99
CA ILE A 182 2.36 -26.06 -12.08
C ILE A 182 1.80 -27.39 -12.54
N GLY A 183 1.65 -28.32 -11.59
CA GLY A 183 1.06 -29.63 -11.86
C GLY A 183 -0.35 -29.49 -12.44
N PHE A 184 -1.09 -28.49 -12.00
CA PHE A 184 -2.41 -28.15 -12.53
C PHE A 184 -2.36 -27.69 -14.00
N LYS A 185 -1.57 -26.65 -14.31
CA LYS A 185 -1.46 -26.07 -15.66
C LYS A 185 -0.94 -27.10 -16.66
N ILE A 186 0.07 -27.89 -16.28
CA ILE A 186 0.61 -28.95 -17.13
C ILE A 186 -0.44 -30.03 -17.41
N ASN A 187 -1.17 -30.48 -16.38
CA ASN A 187 -2.21 -31.50 -16.56
C ASN A 187 -3.35 -31.00 -17.46
N LEU A 188 -3.71 -29.72 -17.40
CA LEU A 188 -4.77 -29.14 -18.23
C LEU A 188 -4.46 -29.21 -19.73
N PHE A 189 -3.18 -29.14 -20.10
CA PHE A 189 -2.74 -29.18 -21.51
C PHE A 189 -2.09 -30.51 -21.92
N LYS A 190 -2.12 -31.52 -21.04
CA LYS A 190 -1.40 -32.79 -21.21
C LYS A 190 -1.71 -33.48 -22.55
N ASP A 191 -2.99 -33.59 -22.88
CA ASP A 191 -3.43 -34.25 -24.11
C ASP A 191 -3.06 -33.46 -25.37
N GLU A 192 -2.94 -32.13 -25.27
CA GLU A 192 -2.59 -31.26 -26.38
C GLU A 192 -1.10 -31.39 -26.73
N PHE A 193 -0.22 -31.33 -25.73
CA PHE A 193 1.22 -31.36 -26.00
C PHE A 193 1.80 -32.76 -26.21
N GLN A 194 1.13 -33.83 -25.77
CA GLN A 194 1.54 -35.20 -26.10
C GLN A 194 1.41 -35.51 -27.60
N ARG A 195 0.53 -34.78 -28.29
CA ARG A 195 0.25 -34.99 -29.72
C ARG A 195 1.04 -34.05 -30.62
N ASP A 196 1.50 -32.91 -30.09
CA ASP A 196 2.16 -31.87 -30.86
C ASP A 196 3.37 -31.25 -30.09
N PRO A 197 4.61 -31.45 -30.58
CA PRO A 197 5.80 -30.82 -30.01
C PRO A 197 5.77 -29.29 -30.01
N ILE A 198 5.11 -28.65 -30.98
CA ILE A 198 4.97 -27.18 -31.03
C ILE A 198 4.11 -26.72 -29.85
N ARG A 199 3.00 -27.43 -29.62
CA ARG A 199 2.13 -27.17 -28.47
C ARG A 199 2.84 -27.41 -27.15
N LYS A 200 3.74 -28.40 -27.05
CA LYS A 200 4.62 -28.58 -25.88
C LYS A 200 5.45 -27.34 -25.61
N ALA A 201 6.07 -26.76 -26.62
CA ALA A 201 6.86 -25.54 -26.48
C ALA A 201 6.01 -24.33 -26.02
N GLU A 202 4.76 -24.23 -26.45
CA GLU A 202 3.82 -23.19 -25.99
C GLU A 202 3.47 -23.35 -24.51
N VAL A 203 3.12 -24.55 -24.08
CA VAL A 203 2.80 -24.84 -22.67
C VAL A 203 4.00 -24.57 -21.76
N ILE A 204 5.21 -24.94 -22.20
CA ILE A 204 6.45 -24.61 -21.46
C ILE A 204 6.56 -23.09 -21.28
N ARG A 205 6.37 -22.30 -22.34
CA ARG A 205 6.42 -20.82 -22.25
C ARG A 205 5.35 -20.29 -21.29
N GLU A 206 4.14 -20.81 -21.34
CA GLU A 206 3.07 -20.40 -20.43
C GLU A 206 3.37 -20.72 -18.96
N VAL A 207 3.96 -21.87 -18.66
CA VAL A 207 4.38 -22.24 -17.30
C VAL A 207 5.52 -21.34 -16.82
N VAL A 208 6.53 -21.12 -17.67
CA VAL A 208 7.66 -20.23 -17.39
C VAL A 208 7.18 -18.80 -17.10
N LEU A 209 6.20 -18.28 -17.84
CA LEU A 209 5.59 -16.97 -17.60
C LEU A 209 4.94 -16.89 -16.21
N SER A 210 4.21 -17.92 -15.79
CA SER A 210 3.62 -17.97 -14.44
C SER A 210 4.70 -18.05 -13.35
N ILE A 211 5.77 -18.83 -13.55
CA ILE A 211 6.89 -18.90 -12.60
C ILE A 211 7.58 -17.54 -12.49
N ALA A 212 7.78 -16.83 -13.60
CA ALA A 212 8.43 -15.52 -13.61
C ALA A 212 7.67 -14.47 -12.77
N LYS A 213 6.34 -14.61 -12.65
CA LYS A 213 5.49 -13.74 -11.82
C LYS A 213 5.72 -13.88 -10.32
N ILE A 214 6.27 -15.01 -9.86
CA ILE A 214 6.51 -15.24 -8.43
C ILE A 214 7.62 -14.29 -7.94
N PRO A 215 7.37 -13.45 -6.92
CA PRO A 215 8.35 -12.50 -6.42
C PRO A 215 9.57 -13.16 -5.77
N ASP A 216 9.36 -14.24 -5.02
CA ASP A 216 10.40 -14.91 -4.26
C ASP A 216 11.32 -15.76 -5.17
N PRO A 217 12.63 -15.49 -5.20
CA PRO A 217 13.57 -16.21 -6.07
C PRO A 217 13.78 -17.68 -5.68
N ILE A 218 13.65 -18.03 -4.39
CA ILE A 218 13.80 -19.41 -3.90
C ILE A 218 12.57 -20.21 -4.34
N ILE A 219 11.38 -19.67 -4.12
CA ILE A 219 10.13 -20.31 -4.54
C ILE A 219 10.13 -20.52 -6.07
N ARG A 220 10.56 -19.51 -6.84
CA ARG A 220 10.76 -19.66 -8.30
C ARG A 220 11.69 -20.82 -8.67
N SER A 221 12.80 -20.97 -7.97
CA SER A 221 13.76 -22.04 -8.27
C SER A 221 13.19 -23.42 -8.01
N VAL A 222 12.48 -23.61 -6.89
CA VAL A 222 11.80 -24.86 -6.58
C VAL A 222 10.80 -25.21 -7.67
N TYR A 223 10.01 -24.23 -8.10
CA TYR A 223 9.01 -24.39 -9.15
C TYR A 223 9.59 -24.63 -10.55
N ALA A 224 10.70 -23.97 -10.89
CA ALA A 224 11.42 -24.21 -12.15
C ALA A 224 11.92 -25.66 -12.23
N LYS A 225 12.45 -26.19 -11.11
CA LYS A 225 12.88 -27.59 -11.01
C LYS A 225 11.72 -28.57 -11.16
N GLU A 226 10.59 -28.31 -10.51
CA GLU A 226 9.39 -29.16 -10.63
C GLU A 226 8.85 -29.17 -12.07
N ALA A 227 8.74 -27.98 -12.70
CA ALA A 227 8.30 -27.85 -14.08
C ALA A 227 9.21 -28.61 -15.06
N SER A 228 10.54 -28.54 -14.86
CA SER A 228 11.53 -29.28 -15.67
C SER A 228 11.27 -30.79 -15.64
N GLY A 229 11.02 -31.35 -14.44
CA GLY A 229 10.72 -32.77 -14.29
C GLY A 229 9.39 -33.19 -14.92
N LEU A 230 8.34 -32.39 -14.76
CA LEU A 230 7.01 -32.69 -15.31
C LEU A 230 6.93 -32.54 -16.83
N LEU A 231 7.70 -31.61 -17.40
CA LEU A 231 7.72 -31.32 -18.84
C LEU A 231 8.81 -32.09 -19.59
N ASP A 232 9.67 -32.83 -18.89
CA ASP A 232 10.80 -33.56 -19.46
C ASP A 232 11.67 -32.64 -20.33
N ILE A 233 12.17 -31.57 -19.71
CA ILE A 233 13.07 -30.58 -20.31
C ILE A 233 14.22 -30.27 -19.36
N GLU A 234 15.36 -29.88 -19.90
CA GLU A 234 16.54 -29.54 -19.08
C GLU A 234 16.27 -28.32 -18.18
N GLU A 235 16.61 -28.45 -16.89
CA GLU A 235 16.39 -27.41 -15.88
C GLU A 235 17.05 -26.07 -16.26
N GLY A 236 18.24 -26.11 -16.88
CA GLY A 236 18.95 -24.92 -17.35
C GLY A 236 18.18 -24.11 -18.39
N ILE A 237 17.36 -24.75 -19.23
CA ILE A 237 16.54 -24.08 -20.24
C ILE A 237 15.40 -23.29 -19.56
N VAL A 238 14.76 -23.90 -18.54
CA VAL A 238 13.70 -23.25 -17.77
C VAL A 238 14.23 -22.00 -17.08
N TYR A 239 15.37 -22.09 -16.39
CA TYR A 239 16.00 -20.94 -15.74
C TYR A 239 16.40 -19.85 -16.72
N ALA A 240 16.96 -20.21 -17.88
CA ALA A 240 17.36 -19.24 -18.89
C ALA A 240 16.15 -18.43 -19.38
N GLU A 241 15.02 -19.09 -19.64
CA GLU A 241 13.82 -18.41 -20.11
C GLU A 241 13.14 -17.57 -19.00
N VAL A 242 13.10 -18.06 -17.74
CA VAL A 242 12.65 -17.25 -16.59
C VAL A 242 13.49 -15.98 -16.47
N ASN A 243 14.81 -16.10 -16.46
CA ASN A 243 15.73 -14.95 -16.32
C ASN A 243 15.59 -13.95 -17.47
N LYS A 244 15.40 -14.44 -18.69
CA LYS A 244 15.16 -13.59 -19.86
C LYS A 244 13.88 -12.77 -19.73
N ILE A 245 12.80 -13.35 -19.20
CA ILE A 245 11.55 -12.62 -18.93
C ILE A 245 11.78 -11.55 -17.86
N LEU A 246 12.46 -11.88 -16.76
CA LEU A 246 12.74 -10.93 -15.67
C LEU A 246 13.59 -9.74 -16.15
N LEU A 247 14.63 -9.98 -16.95
CA LEU A 247 15.46 -8.93 -17.52
C LEU A 247 14.68 -8.06 -18.52
N LYS A 248 13.75 -8.66 -19.27
CA LYS A 248 12.89 -7.92 -20.19
C LYS A 248 11.92 -7.03 -19.42
N ASP A 249 11.26 -7.55 -18.39
CA ASP A 249 10.33 -6.75 -17.56
C ASP A 249 11.04 -5.58 -16.87
N GLN A 250 12.25 -5.80 -16.34
CA GLN A 250 13.07 -4.72 -15.76
C GLN A 250 13.42 -3.65 -16.80
N ARG A 251 13.83 -4.06 -18.01
CA ARG A 251 14.12 -3.13 -19.11
C ARG A 251 12.87 -2.39 -19.58
N ASP A 252 11.74 -3.08 -19.69
CA ASP A 252 10.47 -2.49 -20.13
C ASP A 252 9.89 -1.53 -19.08
N GLN A 253 10.10 -1.79 -17.78
CA GLN A 253 9.77 -0.86 -16.70
C GLN A 253 10.68 0.37 -16.71
N PHE A 254 12.00 0.16 -16.84
CA PHE A 254 12.96 1.25 -16.94
C PHE A 254 12.69 2.14 -18.16
N ARG A 255 12.39 1.53 -19.30
CA ARG A 255 12.04 2.20 -20.54
C ARG A 255 10.66 2.86 -20.47
N ARG A 256 9.64 2.27 -19.83
CA ARG A 256 8.36 2.95 -19.57
C ARG A 256 8.52 4.18 -18.68
N ASN A 257 9.39 4.13 -17.67
CA ASN A 257 9.66 5.28 -16.82
C ASN A 257 10.46 6.38 -17.55
N GLN A 258 11.15 6.05 -18.66
CA GLN A 258 11.88 7.01 -19.49
C GLN A 258 11.10 7.50 -20.72
N GLU A 259 10.23 6.67 -21.29
CA GLU A 259 9.43 6.94 -22.50
C GLU A 259 7.99 7.35 -22.19
N ALA A 260 7.56 7.38 -20.92
CA ALA A 260 6.29 7.97 -20.53
C ALA A 260 6.24 9.40 -21.08
N PRO A 261 5.35 9.71 -22.04
CA PRO A 261 5.17 11.07 -22.48
C PRO A 261 4.73 11.92 -21.28
N LEU A 262 5.16 13.17 -21.21
CA LEU A 262 4.44 14.23 -20.49
C LEU A 262 3.08 14.42 -21.19
N GLU A 263 2.22 13.41 -21.17
CA GLU A 263 0.85 13.53 -21.64
C GLU A 263 0.11 14.41 -20.63
N ALA A 264 -0.31 15.58 -21.10
CA ALA A 264 -1.20 16.48 -20.40
C ALA A 264 -2.48 15.72 -20.04
N ALA A 265 -2.54 15.25 -18.80
CA ALA A 265 -3.73 14.63 -18.26
C ALA A 265 -4.90 15.64 -18.33
N PRO A 266 -6.14 15.15 -18.59
CA PRO A 266 -7.31 16.01 -18.68
C PRO A 266 -7.46 16.87 -17.44
N VAL A 267 -7.65 18.17 -17.64
CA VAL A 267 -7.66 19.23 -16.60
C VAL A 267 -8.78 19.03 -15.56
N GLU A 268 -9.69 18.07 -15.76
CA GLU A 268 -10.88 17.88 -14.92
C GLU A 268 -10.80 16.75 -13.87
N GLU A 269 -9.75 15.91 -13.87
CA GLU A 269 -9.49 14.96 -12.76
C GLU A 269 -8.42 15.46 -11.77
N PHE A 270 -7.91 16.68 -12.00
CA PHE A 270 -7.02 17.43 -11.09
C PHE A 270 -7.76 18.39 -10.16
N PHE A 271 -9.06 18.22 -9.94
CA PHE A 271 -9.60 18.72 -8.69
C PHE A 271 -9.28 17.69 -7.63
N PRO A 272 -8.23 17.90 -6.79
CA PRO A 272 -8.17 17.16 -5.55
C PRO A 272 -9.54 17.33 -4.89
N VAL A 273 -10.13 16.24 -4.41
CA VAL A 273 -10.96 16.38 -3.22
C VAL A 273 -10.07 17.17 -2.27
N GLU A 274 -10.43 18.42 -1.99
CA GLU A 274 -9.71 19.31 -1.08
C GLU A 274 -9.57 18.59 0.27
N LYS A 275 -8.49 17.81 0.39
CA LYS A 275 -7.79 17.72 1.65
C LYS A 275 -6.99 18.99 1.66
N GLU A 276 -7.44 19.98 2.43
CA GLU A 276 -6.75 21.23 2.71
C GLU A 276 -5.23 21.00 2.64
N GLY A 277 -4.64 21.39 1.51
CA GLY A 277 -3.21 21.22 1.30
C GLY A 277 -2.53 22.26 2.16
N PHE A 278 -1.78 21.83 3.18
CA PHE A 278 -0.98 22.74 3.99
C PHE A 278 -0.14 23.64 3.06
N SER A 279 -0.30 24.95 3.22
CA SER A 279 0.57 25.92 2.56
C SER A 279 2.02 25.66 2.95
N ILE A 280 2.98 25.97 2.07
CA ILE A 280 4.42 25.83 2.39
C ILE A 280 4.80 26.66 3.61
N SER A 281 4.15 27.82 3.78
CA SER A 281 4.31 28.66 4.98
C SER A 281 3.79 27.96 6.25
N GLU A 282 2.67 27.23 6.16
CA GLU A 282 2.16 26.43 7.29
C GLU A 282 3.07 25.24 7.58
N ALA A 283 3.56 24.56 6.55
CA ALA A 283 4.50 23.46 6.70
C ALA A 283 5.83 23.92 7.31
N LEU A 284 6.32 25.12 6.94
CA LEU A 284 7.52 25.72 7.51
C LEU A 284 7.28 26.10 8.98
N ARG A 285 6.15 26.76 9.29
CA ARG A 285 5.73 27.07 10.66
C ARG A 285 5.73 25.83 11.55
N LEU A 286 5.26 24.68 11.05
CA LEU A 286 5.26 23.43 11.80
C LEU A 286 6.67 22.91 12.10
N GLN A 287 7.63 23.08 11.18
CA GLN A 287 9.04 22.68 11.42
C GLN A 287 9.75 23.66 12.36
N GLU A 288 9.48 24.96 12.24
CA GLU A 288 10.00 25.97 13.19
C GLU A 288 9.49 25.71 14.60
N ARG A 289 8.18 25.44 14.74
CA ARG A 289 7.55 25.04 15.99
C ARG A 289 8.22 23.83 16.61
N GLU A 290 8.53 22.83 15.79
CA GLU A 290 9.17 21.60 16.24
C GLU A 290 10.60 21.84 16.73
N LEU A 291 11.39 22.70 16.08
CA LEU A 291 12.72 23.06 16.56
C LEU A 291 12.64 23.74 17.94
N ILE A 292 11.71 24.70 18.12
CA ILE A 292 11.51 25.37 19.41
C ILE A 292 11.06 24.38 20.49
N ARG A 293 10.19 23.42 20.15
CA ARG A 293 9.78 22.37 21.08
C ARG A 293 10.96 21.54 21.56
N LEU A 294 11.86 21.13 20.66
CA LEU A 294 13.06 20.37 21.01
C LEU A 294 14.00 21.18 21.91
N LEU A 295 14.20 22.47 21.60
CA LEU A 295 15.00 23.37 22.44
C LEU A 295 14.44 23.52 23.85
N LEU A 296 13.12 23.67 24.00
CA LEU A 296 12.46 23.85 25.30
C LEU A 296 12.43 22.58 26.15
N ASN A 297 12.18 21.42 25.54
CA ASN A 297 12.00 20.16 26.29
C ASN A 297 13.32 19.42 26.55
N TYR A 298 14.29 19.55 25.63
CA TYR A 298 15.48 18.69 25.61
C TYR A 298 16.80 19.48 25.48
N GLY A 299 16.77 20.82 25.43
CA GLY A 299 17.95 21.64 25.16
C GLY A 299 19.13 21.44 26.10
N LEU A 300 18.89 21.06 27.36
CA LEU A 300 19.92 20.79 28.37
C LEU A 300 20.51 19.37 28.31
N GLN A 301 19.92 18.46 27.52
CA GLN A 301 20.41 17.08 27.43
C GLN A 301 21.69 17.01 26.60
N GLN A 302 22.63 16.18 27.04
CA GLN A 302 23.88 15.92 26.33
C GLN A 302 23.66 14.95 25.16
N LEU A 303 24.36 15.20 24.05
CA LEU A 303 24.30 14.36 22.87
C LEU A 303 25.48 13.37 22.85
N GLY A 304 25.19 12.08 23.06
CA GLY A 304 26.19 11.02 22.97
C GLY A 304 27.35 11.17 23.97
N ASP A 305 28.57 10.83 23.53
CA ASP A 305 29.81 10.92 24.32
C ASP A 305 30.51 12.29 24.23
N GLU A 306 29.90 13.27 23.54
CA GLU A 306 30.46 14.61 23.37
C GLU A 306 29.97 15.57 24.48
N GLU A 307 30.80 16.54 24.91
CA GLU A 307 30.42 17.57 25.89
C GLU A 307 29.40 18.60 25.34
N LEU A 308 28.83 18.35 24.15
CA LEU A 308 27.86 19.22 23.49
C LEU A 308 26.44 18.90 23.93
N ASN A 309 25.70 19.92 24.35
CA ASN A 309 24.26 19.77 24.60
C ASN A 309 23.44 20.00 23.32
N LEU A 310 22.21 19.50 23.34
CA LEU A 310 21.27 19.63 22.23
C LEU A 310 21.03 21.08 21.84
N CYS A 311 20.98 22.01 22.80
CA CYS A 311 20.81 23.43 22.52
C CYS A 311 21.96 23.99 21.67
N GLN A 312 23.20 23.69 22.03
CA GLN A 312 24.39 24.10 21.28
C GLN A 312 24.37 23.54 19.86
N TYR A 313 24.08 22.24 19.72
CA TYR A 313 24.02 21.58 18.42
C TYR A 313 22.92 22.15 17.51
N LEU A 314 21.70 22.30 18.02
CA LEU A 314 20.57 22.85 17.24
C LEU A 314 20.82 24.30 16.85
N LEU A 315 21.41 25.11 17.72
CA LEU A 315 21.67 26.52 17.43
C LEU A 315 22.84 26.72 16.46
N SER A 316 23.89 25.89 16.51
CA SER A 316 24.99 25.94 15.53
C SER A 316 24.52 25.50 14.15
N GLU A 317 23.73 24.43 14.07
CA GLU A 317 23.23 23.89 12.80
C GLU A 317 22.18 24.77 12.11
N THR A 318 21.61 25.73 12.84
CA THR A 318 20.56 26.62 12.35
C THR A 318 20.97 28.08 12.33
N GLU A 319 22.26 28.41 12.50
CA GLU A 319 22.76 29.79 12.53
C GLU A 319 22.34 30.59 11.28
N ASP A 320 22.46 29.98 10.10
CA ASP A 320 22.12 30.57 8.80
C ASP A 320 20.61 30.62 8.49
N LEU A 321 19.76 30.07 9.38
CA LEU A 321 18.32 30.02 9.16
C LEU A 321 17.63 31.22 9.82
N ALA A 322 16.83 31.94 9.03
CA ALA A 322 15.96 33.01 9.48
C ALA A 322 14.51 32.52 9.51
N PHE A 323 13.93 32.44 10.71
CA PHE A 323 12.56 31.96 10.89
C PHE A 323 11.54 32.95 10.29
N GLU A 324 10.57 32.45 9.52
CA GLU A 324 9.47 33.24 8.95
C GLU A 324 8.44 33.59 10.04
N ASN A 325 8.20 32.69 11.01
CA ASN A 325 7.26 32.98 12.08
C ASN A 325 7.87 33.99 13.08
N PRO A 326 7.24 35.17 13.29
CA PRO A 326 7.79 36.20 14.17
C PRO A 326 7.94 35.75 15.63
N LEU A 327 7.02 34.90 16.12
CA LEU A 327 7.04 34.42 17.50
C LEU A 327 8.22 33.47 17.73
N TYR A 328 8.38 32.46 16.86
CA TYR A 328 9.48 31.51 16.96
C TYR A 328 10.83 32.18 16.68
N ALA A 329 10.90 33.17 15.79
CA ALA A 329 12.09 33.98 15.56
C ALA A 329 12.52 34.74 16.83
N ARG A 330 11.58 35.33 17.57
CA ARG A 330 11.87 35.98 18.87
C ARG A 330 12.39 34.98 19.89
N ILE A 331 11.75 33.82 20.03
CA ILE A 331 12.18 32.77 20.97
C ILE A 331 13.59 32.27 20.62
N LEU A 332 13.85 31.97 19.34
CA LEU A 332 15.17 31.53 18.86
C LEU A 332 16.24 32.59 19.11
N LYS A 333 15.92 33.87 18.91
CA LYS A 333 16.84 34.98 19.21
C LYS A 333 17.21 35.01 20.70
N MET A 334 16.25 34.80 21.60
CA MET A 334 16.50 34.76 23.04
C MET A 334 17.39 33.57 23.44
N PHE A 335 17.21 32.40 22.80
CA PHE A 335 18.12 31.27 22.98
C PHE A 335 19.55 31.63 22.54
N ARG A 336 19.73 32.23 21.35
CA ARG A 336 21.05 32.65 20.83
C ARG A 336 21.72 33.71 21.73
N GLU A 337 20.97 34.72 22.16
CA GLU A 337 21.49 35.81 23.01
C GLU A 337 21.95 35.30 24.39
N ASN A 338 21.27 34.30 24.95
CA ASN A 338 21.68 33.70 26.22
C ASN A 338 22.86 32.72 26.05
N LEU A 339 22.88 31.94 24.97
CA LEU A 339 24.00 31.07 24.66
C LEU A 339 25.30 31.88 24.48
N ASN A 340 25.22 33.04 23.82
CA ASN A 340 26.35 33.96 23.68
C ASN A 340 26.88 34.51 25.02
N LYS A 341 26.04 34.51 26.06
CA LYS A 341 26.44 34.85 27.45
C LYS A 341 26.95 33.63 28.22
N GLY A 342 27.03 32.46 27.58
CA GLY A 342 27.41 31.19 28.21
C GLY A 342 26.31 30.55 29.04
N VAL A 343 25.06 30.98 28.91
CA VAL A 343 23.92 30.46 29.69
C VAL A 343 22.97 29.72 28.76
N ILE A 344 22.73 28.45 29.05
CA ILE A 344 21.67 27.67 28.38
C ILE A 344 20.39 27.86 29.18
N VAL A 345 19.37 28.36 28.51
CA VAL A 345 18.05 28.60 29.11
C VAL A 345 17.12 27.43 28.85
N ASP A 346 16.20 27.17 29.77
CA ASP A 346 15.18 26.12 29.70
C ASP A 346 13.77 26.74 29.64
N SER A 347 12.75 25.90 29.71
CA SER A 347 11.35 26.34 29.70
C SER A 347 11.00 27.30 30.83
N ASP A 348 11.60 27.13 32.02
CA ASP A 348 11.34 27.98 33.20
C ASP A 348 11.75 29.44 32.97
N TYR A 349 12.88 29.65 32.28
CA TYR A 349 13.29 30.99 31.86
C TYR A 349 12.20 31.69 31.03
N PHE A 350 11.58 30.99 30.08
CA PHE A 350 10.55 31.58 29.21
C PHE A 350 9.22 31.80 29.92
N LEU A 351 8.87 30.96 30.88
CA LEU A 351 7.67 31.14 31.72
C LEU A 351 7.76 32.40 32.60
N GLY A 352 8.97 32.84 32.94
CA GLY A 352 9.24 34.07 33.70
C GLY A 352 9.16 35.38 32.91
N ILE A 353 9.07 35.33 31.58
CA ILE A 353 9.08 36.53 30.73
C ILE A 353 7.71 37.25 30.80
N PRO A 354 7.66 38.60 30.86
CA PRO A 354 6.41 39.36 30.89
C PRO A 354 5.58 39.28 29.59
N ASP A 355 6.12 38.69 28.52
CA ASP A 355 5.43 38.49 27.25
C ASP A 355 4.44 37.33 27.35
N ARG A 356 3.15 37.64 27.21
CA ARG A 356 2.07 36.66 27.29
C ARG A 356 2.03 35.72 26.09
N GLU A 357 2.36 36.20 24.90
CA GLU A 357 2.30 35.41 23.66
C GLU A 357 3.35 34.30 23.68
N ILE A 358 4.56 34.61 24.13
CA ILE A 358 5.64 33.62 24.31
C ILE A 358 5.24 32.59 25.37
N ARG A 359 4.68 33.03 26.50
CA ARG A 359 4.33 32.15 27.61
C ARG A 359 3.25 31.14 27.24
N ASP A 360 2.17 31.60 26.62
CA ASP A 360 1.05 30.73 26.22
C ASP A 360 1.52 29.68 25.20
N GLU A 361 2.40 30.05 24.26
CA GLU A 361 2.98 29.10 23.29
C GLU A 361 3.96 28.13 23.96
N VAL A 362 4.83 28.60 24.85
CA VAL A 362 5.76 27.73 25.59
C VAL A 362 5.01 26.68 26.41
N ILE A 363 3.91 27.07 27.07
CA ILE A 363 3.05 26.14 27.80
C ILE A 363 2.50 25.06 26.85
N ASP A 364 2.02 25.42 25.66
CA ASP A 364 1.53 24.44 24.67
C ASP A 364 2.64 23.48 24.18
N LEU A 365 3.87 23.97 24.05
CA LEU A 365 5.01 23.19 23.54
C LEU A 365 5.60 22.22 24.57
N ILE A 366 5.57 22.57 25.86
CA ILE A 366 6.08 21.70 26.93
C ILE A 366 5.02 20.74 27.47
N THR A 367 3.74 21.01 27.22
CA THR A 367 2.64 20.15 27.72
C THR A 367 2.52 18.89 26.88
N PRO A 368 2.70 17.68 27.46
CA PRO A 368 2.49 16.42 26.74
C PRO A 368 1.01 16.28 26.37
N ARG A 369 0.68 16.27 25.08
CA ARG A 369 -0.72 16.15 24.64
C ARG A 369 -1.29 14.75 24.81
N ARG A 370 -0.44 13.72 24.86
CA ARG A 370 -0.81 12.30 24.96
C ARG A 370 0.29 11.52 25.66
N GLU A 371 -0.07 10.74 26.67
CA GLU A 371 0.85 9.82 27.35
C GLU A 371 0.44 8.37 27.06
N ALA A 372 1.43 7.51 26.87
CA ALA A 372 1.17 6.09 26.74
C ALA A 372 0.70 5.52 28.09
N SER A 373 -0.27 4.61 28.06
CA SER A 373 -0.73 3.95 29.29
C SER A 373 0.41 3.16 29.92
N VAL A 374 0.64 3.39 31.22
CA VAL A 374 1.64 2.65 32.03
C VAL A 374 1.48 1.13 31.95
N HIS A 375 0.27 0.63 31.66
CA HIS A 375 0.00 -0.79 31.49
C HIS A 375 0.77 -1.44 30.34
N TRP A 376 1.16 -0.69 29.31
CA TRP A 376 1.97 -1.24 28.21
C TRP A 376 3.31 -1.78 28.71
N THR A 377 3.98 -1.03 29.58
CA THR A 377 5.25 -1.43 30.17
C THR A 377 5.06 -2.37 31.34
N GLU A 378 4.17 -2.04 32.28
CA GLU A 378 4.03 -2.79 33.54
C GLU A 378 3.30 -4.14 33.37
N LYS A 379 2.28 -4.20 32.51
CA LYS A 379 1.42 -5.38 32.35
C LYS A 379 1.78 -6.22 31.13
N PHE A 380 2.12 -5.58 30.03
CA PHE A 380 2.36 -6.26 28.76
C PHE A 380 3.85 -6.40 28.42
N GLN A 381 4.75 -5.82 29.22
CA GLN A 381 6.21 -5.82 29.01
C GLN A 381 6.61 -5.31 27.61
N ILE A 382 5.78 -4.43 27.04
CA ILE A 382 6.06 -3.77 25.76
C ILE A 382 6.79 -2.47 26.09
N LEU A 383 8.07 -2.41 25.71
CA LEU A 383 8.86 -1.19 25.78
C LEU A 383 8.39 -0.26 24.66
N ILE A 384 7.88 0.91 25.04
CA ILE A 384 7.51 1.96 24.09
C ILE A 384 8.73 2.89 23.98
N PRO A 385 9.36 2.98 22.79
CA PRO A 385 10.44 3.92 22.57
C PRO A 385 9.98 5.33 22.89
N ARG A 386 10.72 6.02 23.74
CA ARG A 386 10.50 7.42 24.07
C ARG A 386 11.33 8.29 23.13
N GLU A 387 10.94 9.55 23.05
CA GLU A 387 11.64 10.53 22.21
C GLU A 387 13.05 10.83 22.74
N ASP A 388 13.27 10.70 24.05
CA ASP A 388 14.58 10.82 24.70
C ASP A 388 15.51 9.60 24.48
N ASP A 389 14.99 8.48 23.95
CA ASP A 389 15.79 7.28 23.70
C ASP A 389 16.77 7.46 22.51
N ASP A 390 16.49 8.36 21.57
CA ASP A 390 17.35 8.66 20.40
C ASP A 390 17.23 10.13 19.96
N LEU A 391 17.69 11.03 20.84
CA LEU A 391 17.68 12.48 20.60
C LEU A 391 18.63 12.90 19.49
N THR A 392 19.75 12.21 19.32
CA THR A 392 20.74 12.51 18.28
C THR A 392 20.12 12.32 16.89
N LEU A 393 19.46 11.18 16.64
CA LEU A 393 18.81 10.95 15.35
C LEU A 393 17.57 11.84 15.17
N THR A 394 16.82 12.09 16.24
CA THR A 394 15.61 12.92 16.20
C THR A 394 15.94 14.38 15.88
N SER A 395 16.96 14.95 16.54
CA SER A 395 17.44 16.30 16.29
C SER A 395 18.02 16.47 14.90
N TYR A 396 18.87 15.53 14.46
CA TYR A 396 19.43 15.51 13.10
C TYR A 396 18.33 15.50 12.03
N LYS A 397 17.34 14.60 12.15
CA LYS A 397 16.20 14.54 11.21
C LYS A 397 15.34 15.80 11.25
N SER A 398 15.16 16.42 12.41
CA SER A 398 14.40 17.67 12.55
C SER A 398 15.07 18.82 11.82
N ILE A 399 16.39 18.98 11.98
CA ILE A 399 17.20 19.98 11.25
C ILE A 399 17.09 19.75 9.75
N LEU A 400 17.28 18.51 9.28
CA LEU A 400 17.18 18.20 7.85
C LEU A 400 15.80 18.54 7.28
N ARG A 401 14.71 18.24 8.00
CA ARG A 401 13.35 18.59 7.58
C ARG A 401 13.14 20.10 7.51
N LEU A 402 13.69 20.85 8.46
CA LEU A 402 13.65 22.31 8.47
C LEU A 402 14.43 22.89 7.28
N LYS A 403 15.72 22.52 7.14
CA LYS A 403 16.59 22.94 6.02
C LYS A 403 15.96 22.63 4.67
N ARG A 404 15.36 21.44 4.51
CA ARG A 404 14.63 21.05 3.29
C ARG A 404 13.50 22.02 2.94
N LYS A 405 12.73 22.47 3.94
CA LYS A 405 11.60 23.38 3.71
C LYS A 405 12.08 24.78 3.32
N PHE A 406 13.16 25.27 3.95
CA PHE A 406 13.83 26.50 3.54
C PHE A 406 14.35 26.44 2.11
N VAL A 407 15.05 25.35 1.74
CA VAL A 407 15.55 25.16 0.37
C VAL A 407 14.40 25.17 -0.64
N ARG A 408 13.30 24.48 -0.35
CA ARG A 408 12.11 24.49 -1.22
C ARG A 408 11.51 25.90 -1.35
N ARG A 409 11.48 26.68 -0.27
CA ARG A 409 11.00 28.07 -0.27
C ARG A 409 11.88 28.96 -1.15
N MET A 410 13.21 28.88 -0.99
CA MET A 410 14.17 29.63 -1.81
C MET A 410 14.07 29.26 -3.29
N MET A 411 13.82 27.99 -3.60
CA MET A 411 13.58 27.55 -4.98
C MET A 411 12.32 28.17 -5.59
N GLU A 412 11.23 28.29 -4.82
CA GLU A 412 10.01 28.95 -5.29
C GLU A 412 10.22 30.46 -5.52
N GLU A 413 10.97 31.12 -4.64
CA GLU A 413 11.34 32.52 -4.82
C GLU A 413 12.21 32.72 -6.07
N ALA A 414 13.19 31.83 -6.30
CA ALA A 414 14.02 31.86 -7.51
C ALA A 414 13.17 31.67 -8.77
N ILE A 415 12.25 30.69 -8.78
CA ILE A 415 11.32 30.48 -9.89
C ILE A 415 10.41 31.71 -10.09
N GLN A 416 9.92 32.32 -9.01
CA GLN A 416 9.02 33.46 -9.10
C GLN A 416 9.75 34.68 -9.69
N LYS A 417 11.00 34.93 -9.27
CA LYS A 417 11.85 35.99 -9.83
C LYS A 417 12.16 35.75 -11.31
N ILE A 418 12.42 34.50 -11.71
CA ILE A 418 12.59 34.13 -13.13
C ILE A 418 11.30 34.36 -13.93
N LYS A 419 10.13 33.98 -13.39
CA LYS A 419 8.83 34.21 -14.05
C LYS A 419 8.48 35.70 -14.18
N ASN A 420 8.92 36.51 -13.23
CA ASN A 420 8.71 37.96 -13.23
C ASN A 420 9.77 38.73 -14.03
N ALA A 421 10.73 38.05 -14.68
CA ALA A 421 11.89 38.69 -15.32
C ALA A 421 11.52 39.74 -16.38
N GLU A 422 10.45 39.50 -17.15
CA GLU A 422 9.93 40.48 -18.12
C GLU A 422 9.35 41.74 -17.46
N SER A 423 8.68 41.57 -16.31
CA SER A 423 8.09 42.68 -15.54
C SER A 423 9.11 43.47 -14.73
N GLU A 424 10.19 42.82 -14.29
CA GLU A 424 11.25 43.40 -13.45
C GLU A 424 12.44 43.93 -14.28
N LYS A 425 12.42 43.78 -15.62
CA LYS A 425 13.49 44.19 -16.54
C LYS A 425 14.88 43.64 -16.15
N LEU A 426 14.93 42.37 -15.73
CA LEU A 426 16.19 41.71 -15.41
C LEU A 426 17.05 41.54 -16.67
N SER A 427 18.37 41.68 -16.54
CA SER A 427 19.30 41.37 -17.63
C SER A 427 19.46 39.86 -17.82
N ASP A 428 19.90 39.44 -19.01
CA ASP A 428 20.15 38.02 -19.31
C ASP A 428 21.15 37.38 -18.33
N ASP A 429 22.15 38.14 -17.88
CA ASP A 429 23.11 37.71 -16.86
C ASP A 429 22.44 37.44 -15.49
N GLN A 430 21.46 38.27 -15.08
CA GLN A 430 20.73 38.08 -13.82
C GLN A 430 19.79 36.86 -13.87
N ILE A 431 19.24 36.56 -15.04
CA ILE A 431 18.42 35.36 -15.24
C ILE A 431 19.30 34.10 -15.14
N LEU A 432 20.50 34.14 -15.71
CA LEU A 432 21.45 33.03 -15.62
C LEU A 432 21.90 32.77 -14.17
N GLU A 433 22.21 33.81 -13.40
CA GLU A 433 22.54 33.70 -11.98
C GLU A 433 21.40 33.06 -11.17
N LEU A 434 20.14 33.46 -11.41
CA LEU A 434 18.97 32.86 -10.73
C LEU A 434 18.78 31.38 -11.10
N GLN A 435 19.10 30.99 -12.33
CA GLN A 435 19.06 29.59 -12.76
C GLN A 435 20.17 28.76 -12.09
N GLU A 436 21.39 29.30 -11.97
CA GLU A 436 22.48 28.65 -11.24
C GLU A 436 22.14 28.46 -9.75
N ILE A 437 21.58 29.49 -9.12
CA ILE A 437 21.09 29.42 -7.72
C ILE A 437 20.04 28.32 -7.57
N PHE A 438 19.06 28.25 -8.49
CA PHE A 438 18.03 27.22 -8.47
C PHE A 438 18.61 25.81 -8.61
N LEU A 439 19.57 25.61 -9.51
CA LEU A 439 20.24 24.32 -9.70
C LEU A 439 21.04 23.90 -8.47
N GLY A 440 21.78 24.83 -7.85
CA GLY A 440 22.48 24.60 -6.60
C GLY A 440 21.54 24.21 -5.46
N LEU A 441 20.43 24.93 -5.29
CA LEU A 441 19.41 24.62 -4.29
C LEU A 441 18.77 23.24 -4.53
N LYS A 442 18.53 22.88 -5.79
CA LYS A 442 18.00 21.56 -6.17
C LYS A 442 18.96 20.43 -5.80
N GLN A 443 20.27 20.63 -5.98
CA GLN A 443 21.28 19.65 -5.59
C GLN A 443 21.29 19.44 -4.07
N VAL A 444 21.27 20.53 -3.29
CA VAL A 444 21.18 20.48 -1.83
C VAL A 444 19.88 19.77 -1.38
N GLN A 445 18.76 20.03 -2.04
CA GLN A 445 17.50 19.33 -1.76
C GLN A 445 17.62 17.82 -1.97
N MET A 446 18.26 17.38 -3.06
CA MET A 446 18.46 15.96 -3.36
C MET A 446 19.36 15.26 -2.33
N GLU A 447 20.38 15.95 -1.83
CA GLU A 447 21.24 15.44 -0.76
C GLU A 447 20.45 15.27 0.54
N ILE A 448 19.65 16.28 0.92
CA ILE A 448 18.78 16.19 2.10
C ILE A 448 17.73 15.08 1.96
N ASP A 449 17.13 14.93 0.77
CA ASP A 449 16.15 13.87 0.49
C ASP A 449 16.76 12.46 0.62
N ARG A 450 18.03 12.29 0.21
CA ARG A 450 18.78 11.04 0.37
C ARG A 450 18.98 10.70 1.85
N GLU A 451 19.44 11.66 2.66
CA GLU A 451 19.66 11.46 4.10
C GLU A 451 18.35 11.21 4.87
N LEU A 452 17.24 11.79 4.41
CA LEU A 452 15.91 11.53 4.97
C LEU A 452 15.26 10.23 4.48
N GLY A 453 15.89 9.51 3.53
CA GLY A 453 15.34 8.29 2.93
C GLY A 453 14.08 8.54 2.09
N ILE A 454 13.91 9.75 1.55
CA ILE A 454 12.79 10.12 0.70
C ILE A 454 13.10 9.65 -0.72
N VAL A 455 12.45 8.59 -1.17
CA VAL A 455 12.54 8.12 -2.55
C VAL A 455 11.81 9.13 -3.44
N ILE A 456 12.57 9.89 -4.23
CA ILE A 456 12.03 10.73 -5.31
C ILE A 456 11.56 9.76 -6.40
N GLY A 457 10.25 9.52 -6.44
CA GLY A 457 9.58 8.78 -7.51
C GLY A 457 9.42 9.64 -8.75
#